data_AF-A0A1M7FPE4-F1
#
_entry.id   AF-A0A1M7FPE4-F1
#
_cell.length_a   1.000
_cell.length_b   1.000
_cell.length_c   1.000
_cell.angle_alpha   90.00
_cell.angle_beta   90.00
_cell.angle_gamma   90.00
#
_symmetry.space_group_name_H-M   'P 1'
#
loop_
_entity.id
_entity.type
_entity.pdbx_description
1 polymer ?
#
loop_
_entity_poly.entity_id
_entity_poly.type
_entity_poly.pdbx_seq_one_letter_code
_entity_poly.pdbx_strand_id
1 'polypeptide(L)' 'MSVQSHVAELRRKHQHLSEEVERAQRAPGSDDLSIAAMKKEKLRLKEEIERLSN' A
#
# COMPACT_ATOMS: atom_id res chain seq x y z
N MET A 1 9.21 18.62 -9.62
CA MET A 1 9.01 17.58 -8.58
C MET A 1 10.20 16.65 -8.63
N SER A 2 10.85 16.36 -7.50
CA SER A 2 11.99 15.44 -7.47
C SER A 2 11.51 14.00 -7.30
N VAL A 3 12.31 13.04 -7.78
CA VAL A 3 12.10 11.60 -7.56
C VAL A 3 11.95 11.29 -6.07
N GLN A 4 12.69 12.00 -5.20
CA GLN A 4 12.55 11.91 -3.74
C GLN A 4 11.14 12.27 -3.22
N SER A 5 10.53 13.34 -3.75
CA SER A 5 9.17 13.72 -3.36
C SER A 5 8.15 12.64 -3.73
N HIS A 6 8.33 12.04 -4.92
CA HIS A 6 7.46 10.97 -5.39
C HIS A 6 7.61 9.69 -4.55
N VAL A 7 8.84 9.28 -4.24
CA VAL A 7 9.11 8.14 -3.34
C VAL A 7 8.53 8.38 -1.94
N ALA A 8 8.61 9.61 -1.41
CA ALA A 8 8.03 9.96 -0.12
C ALA A 8 6.48 9.85 -0.11
N GLU A 9 5.82 10.23 -1.20
CA GLU A 9 4.37 10.03 -1.37
C GLU A 9 4.00 8.56 -1.49
N LEU A 10 4.72 7.78 -2.29
CA LEU A 10 4.48 6.35 -2.44
C LEU A 10 4.64 5.61 -1.10
N ARG A 11 5.66 5.95 -0.30
CA ARG A 11 5.85 5.41 1.06
C ARG A 11 4.67 5.74 1.98
N ARG A 12 4.17 6.98 1.94
CA ARG A 12 2.98 7.38 2.70
C ARG A 12 1.74 6.59 2.28
N LYS A 13 1.50 6.43 0.97
CA LYS A 13 0.39 5.61 0.44
C LYS A 13 0.52 4.15 0.87
N HIS A 14 1.71 3.57 0.78
CA HIS A 14 1.97 2.19 1.19
C HIS A 14 1.69 2.00 2.70
N GLN A 15 2.12 2.93 3.54
CA GLN A 15 1.86 2.87 4.98
C GLN A 15 0.37 2.95 5.28
N HIS A 16 -0.33 3.93 4.69
CA HIS A 16 -1.77 4.07 4.85
C HIS A 16 -2.53 2.80 4.43
N LEU A 17 -2.19 2.25 3.27
CA LEU A 17 -2.80 1.03 2.76
C LEU A 17 -2.52 -0.19 3.66
N SER A 18 -1.37 -0.24 4.33
CA SER A 18 -1.08 -1.26 5.33
C SER A 18 -2.03 -1.18 6.52
N GLU A 19 -2.27 0.03 7.03
CA GLU A 19 -3.20 0.25 8.14
C GLU A 19 -4.64 -0.09 7.74
N GLU A 20 -5.04 0.25 6.51
CA GLU A 20 -6.35 -0.11 5.95
C GLU A 20 -6.55 -1.61 5.88
N VAL A 21 -5.57 -2.37 5.36
CA VAL A 21 -5.61 -3.83 5.31
C VAL A 21 -5.76 -4.42 6.71
N GLU A 22 -4.99 -3.95 7.69
CA GLU A 22 -5.08 -4.45 9.07
C GLU A 22 -6.41 -4.12 9.75
N ARG A 23 -7.02 -2.97 9.44
CA ARG A 23 -8.37 -2.63 9.92
C ARG A 23 -9.41 -3.52 9.28
N ALA A 24 -9.36 -3.68 7.96
CA ALA A 24 -10.31 -4.51 7.21
C ALA A 24 -10.25 -5.98 7.64
N GLN A 25 -9.06 -6.52 7.87
CA GLN A 25 -8.89 -7.90 8.36
C GLN A 25 -9.41 -8.13 9.79
N ARG A 26 -9.47 -7.08 10.61
CA ARG A 26 -10.01 -7.16 11.98
C ARG A 26 -11.51 -6.90 12.05
N ALA A 27 -12.12 -6.40 10.98
CA ALA A 27 -13.54 -6.11 10.94
C ALA A 27 -14.35 -7.41 10.85
N PRO A 28 -15.42 -7.58 11.65
CA PRO A 28 -16.33 -8.70 11.50
C PRO A 28 -17.04 -8.62 10.13
N GLY A 29 -17.12 -9.74 9.40
CA GLY A 29 -17.66 -9.75 8.03
C GLY A 29 -16.72 -9.17 6.98
N SER A 30 -15.40 -9.22 7.25
CA SER A 30 -14.37 -8.77 6.32
C SER A 30 -14.51 -9.43 4.94
N ASP A 31 -14.56 -8.61 3.89
CA ASP A 31 -14.57 -9.10 2.52
C ASP A 31 -13.15 -9.47 2.07
N ASP A 32 -12.90 -10.78 1.97
CA ASP A 32 -11.61 -11.34 1.56
C ASP A 32 -11.17 -10.87 0.16
N LEU A 33 -12.13 -10.61 -0.75
CA LEU A 33 -11.86 -10.10 -2.10
C LEU A 33 -11.30 -8.67 -2.03
N SER A 34 -11.94 -7.82 -1.23
CA SER A 34 -11.45 -6.46 -0.96
C SER A 34 -10.07 -6.48 -0.29
N ILE A 35 -9.84 -7.35 0.69
CA ILE A 35 -8.54 -7.50 1.36
C ILE A 35 -7.46 -7.95 0.37
N ALA A 36 -7.77 -8.91 -0.50
CA ALA A 36 -6.85 -9.38 -1.53
C ALA A 36 -6.47 -8.25 -2.51
N ALA A 37 -7.44 -7.43 -2.92
CA ALA A 37 -7.20 -6.27 -3.78
C ALA A 37 -6.27 -5.24 -3.10
N MET A 38 -6.52 -4.91 -1.83
CA MET A 38 -5.68 -3.98 -1.06
C MET A 38 -4.25 -4.51 -0.88
N LYS A 39 -4.08 -5.80 -0.59
CA LYS A 39 -2.74 -6.42 -0.50
C LYS A 39 -1.99 -6.39 -1.83
N LYS A 40 -2.69 -6.61 -2.95
CA LYS A 40 -2.10 -6.52 -4.29
C LYS A 40 -1.63 -5.10 -4.59
N GLU A 41 -2.44 -4.10 -4.26
CA GLU A 41 -2.06 -2.70 -4.43
C GLU A 41 -0.86 -2.32 -3.53
N LYS A 42 -0.82 -2.83 -2.30
CA LYS A 42 0.32 -2.66 -1.39
C LYS A 42 1.61 -3.24 -1.98
N LEU A 43 1.53 -4.40 -2.62
CA LEU A 43 2.68 -5.01 -3.31
C LEU A 43 3.15 -4.13 -4.48
N ARG A 44 2.24 -3.61 -5.30
CA ARG A 44 2.58 -2.71 -6.42
C ARG A 44 3.30 -1.45 -5.95
N LEU A 45 2.79 -0.81 -4.90
CA LEU A 45 3.43 0.37 -4.31
C LEU A 45 4.83 0.06 -3.79
N LYS A 46 5.03 -1.11 -3.17
CA LYS A 46 6.35 -1.56 -2.71
C LYS A 46 7.31 -1.72 -3.88
N GLU A 47 6.91 -2.40 -4.95
CA GLU A 47 7.72 -2.60 -6.15
C GLU A 47 8.06 -1.26 -6.84
N GLU A 48 7.12 -0.32 -6.86
CA GLU A 48 7.33 1.01 -7.44
C GLU A 48 8.33 1.83 -6.60
N ILE A 49 8.22 1.78 -5.27
CA ILE A 49 9.19 2.41 -4.36
C ILE A 49 10.59 1.82 -4.57
N GLU A 50 10.72 0.49 -4.64
CA GLU A 50 12.00 -0.19 -4.87
C GLU A 50 12.60 0.21 -6.22
N ARG A 51 11.78 0.28 -7.27
CA ARG A 51 12.21 0.71 -8.61
C ARG A 51 12.72 2.15 -8.65
N LEU A 52 12.12 3.05 -7.89
CA LEU A 52 12.48 4.47 -7.86
C LEU A 52 13.57 4.81 -6.83
N SER A 53 13.88 3.88 -5.92
CA SER A 53 14.93 4.04 -4.91
C SER A 53 16.28 3.42 -5.33
N ASN A 54 16.29 2.64 -6.42
CA ASN A 54 17.49 2.12 -7.10
C ASN A 54 17.88 3.00 -8.28
#